data_AF-A0A507CS55-F1
#
_entry.id   AF-A0A507CS55-F1
#
_cell.length_a   1.000
_cell.length_b   1.000
_cell.length_c   1.000
_cell.angle_alpha   90.00
_cell.angle_beta   90.00
_cell.angle_gamma   90.00
#
_symmetry.space_group_name_H-M   'P 1'
#
loop_
_entity.id
_entity.type
_entity.pdbx_description
1 polymer ?
#
loop_
_entity_poly.entity_id
_entity_poly.type
_entity_poly.pdbx_seq_one_letter_code
_entity_poly.pdbx_strand_id
1 'polypeptide(L)'
;MAQVEPQLAAVRAERASRDSARMIRQQQDEAYQASLLADQEKERQLKEAAERARKEQEEIERAEQDRLDRIQEKKRRRAMLAEKLPPEPPLSEPGQAKINVRLPNGERMIRRFRGTDKIEALFAFIGSKDLSPLSEEADFILASTFPRKLYADGSQTIQAAGLVPNASLVVEEVDNDDEV
;
A
#
# COMPACT_ATOMS: atom_id res chain seq x y z
N MET A 1 -19.38 43.38 86.88
CA MET A 1 -19.26 43.23 85.42
C MET A 1 -17.97 42.51 84.97
N ALA A 2 -17.20 41.84 85.85
CA ALA A 2 -15.84 41.37 85.52
C ALA A 2 -15.66 39.83 85.37
N GLN A 3 -16.73 39.04 85.33
CA GLN A 3 -16.65 37.57 85.21
C GLN A 3 -17.01 37.01 83.83
N VAL A 4 -17.46 37.85 82.89
CA VAL A 4 -18.00 37.40 81.59
C VAL A 4 -16.90 37.32 80.51
N GLU A 5 -15.84 38.12 80.59
CA GLU A 5 -14.74 38.17 79.61
C GLU A 5 -13.92 36.87 79.45
N PRO A 6 -13.48 36.18 80.52
CA PRO A 6 -12.71 34.94 80.36
C PRO A 6 -13.56 33.76 79.83
N GLN A 7 -14.86 33.73 80.15
CA GLN A 7 -15.78 32.73 79.62
C GLN A 7 -16.05 32.94 78.12
N LEU A 8 -16.17 34.19 77.67
CA LEU A 8 -16.32 34.52 76.25
C LEU A 8 -15.06 34.21 75.43
N ALA A 9 -13.87 34.41 76.00
CA ALA A 9 -12.60 34.06 75.36
C ALA A 9 -12.45 32.55 75.15
N ALA A 10 -12.79 31.73 76.16
CA ALA A 10 -12.77 30.27 76.06
C ALA A 10 -13.74 29.74 75.00
N VAL A 11 -14.96 30.27 74.95
CA VAL A 11 -15.96 29.89 73.93
C VAL A 11 -15.51 30.29 72.51
N ARG A 12 -14.82 31.42 72.34
CA ARG A 12 -14.26 31.83 71.05
C ARG A 12 -13.09 30.94 70.61
N ALA A 13 -12.19 30.58 71.53
CA ALA A 13 -11.08 29.68 71.25
C ALA A 13 -11.59 28.28 70.83
N GLU A 14 -12.59 27.75 71.54
CA GLU A 14 -13.20 26.46 71.20
C GLU A 14 -13.88 26.47 69.82
N ARG A 15 -14.57 27.56 69.46
CA ARG A 15 -15.14 27.73 68.12
C ARG A 15 -14.06 27.78 67.05
N ALA A 16 -13.00 28.57 67.26
CA ALA A 16 -11.88 28.67 66.32
C ALA A 16 -11.18 27.33 66.11
N SER A 17 -11.00 26.52 67.17
CA SER A 17 -10.43 25.17 67.06
C SER A 17 -11.34 24.20 66.28
N ARG A 18 -12.66 24.31 66.42
CA ARG A 18 -13.61 23.50 65.64
C ARG A 18 -13.63 23.93 64.17
N ASP A 19 -13.56 25.23 63.91
CA ASP A 19 -13.50 25.77 62.55
C ASP A 19 -12.20 25.37 61.84
N SER A 20 -11.06 25.45 62.52
CA SER A 20 -9.78 25.01 61.95
C SER A 20 -9.75 23.51 61.71
N ALA A 21 -10.27 22.68 62.63
CA ALA A 21 -10.38 21.24 62.42
C ALA A 21 -11.29 20.89 61.23
N ARG A 22 -12.40 21.61 61.06
CA ARG A 22 -13.27 21.48 59.87
C ARG A 22 -12.53 21.85 58.59
N MET A 23 -11.81 22.97 58.59
CA MET A 23 -11.07 23.45 57.43
C MET A 23 -9.95 22.48 57.02
N ILE A 24 -9.22 21.92 57.99
CA ILE A 24 -8.17 20.92 57.71
C ILE A 24 -8.77 19.65 57.10
N ARG A 25 -9.88 19.15 57.63
CA ARG A 25 -10.56 17.98 57.05
C ARG A 25 -11.02 18.28 55.62
N GLN A 26 -11.64 19.44 55.40
CA GLN A 26 -12.06 19.84 54.05
C GLN A 26 -10.87 19.90 53.08
N GLN A 27 -9.75 20.47 53.49
CA GLN A 27 -8.55 20.53 52.65
C GLN A 27 -7.96 19.15 52.35
N GLN A 28 -7.99 18.23 53.31
CA GLN A 28 -7.56 16.84 53.10
C GLN A 28 -8.50 16.10 52.16
N ASP A 29 -9.81 16.27 52.32
CA ASP A 29 -10.83 15.68 51.45
C ASP A 29 -10.70 16.21 50.01
N GLU A 30 -10.50 17.52 49.84
CA GLU A 30 -10.26 18.16 48.53
C GLU A 30 -8.96 17.66 47.89
N ALA A 31 -7.86 17.59 48.65
CA ALA A 31 -6.59 17.08 48.15
C ALA A 31 -6.68 15.58 47.76
N TYR A 32 -7.39 14.78 48.54
CA TYR A 32 -7.63 13.37 48.25
C TYR A 32 -8.44 13.19 46.97
N GLN A 33 -9.53 13.95 46.80
CA GLN A 33 -10.34 13.92 45.59
C GLN A 33 -9.54 14.37 44.36
N ALA A 34 -8.75 15.43 44.48
CA ALA A 34 -7.90 15.91 43.40
C ALA A 34 -6.85 14.85 42.98
N SER A 35 -6.22 14.17 43.96
CA SER A 35 -5.29 13.07 43.68
C SER A 35 -5.98 11.90 42.98
N LEU A 36 -7.17 11.51 43.45
CA LEU A 36 -7.92 10.41 42.87
C LEU A 36 -8.30 10.69 41.41
N LEU A 37 -8.74 11.92 41.10
CA LEU A 37 -9.07 12.32 39.74
C LEU A 37 -7.83 12.34 38.83
N ALA A 38 -6.71 12.85 39.35
CA ALA A 38 -5.44 12.87 38.60
C ALA A 38 -4.94 11.45 38.27
N ASP A 39 -5.03 10.52 39.23
CA ASP A 39 -4.65 9.13 39.02
C ASP A 39 -5.56 8.44 37.99
N GLN A 40 -6.88 8.67 38.07
CA GLN A 40 -7.85 8.15 37.09
C GLN A 40 -7.61 8.71 35.68
N GLU A 41 -7.34 10.01 35.57
CA GLU A 41 -7.08 10.64 34.27
C GLU A 41 -5.77 10.12 33.67
N LYS A 42 -4.72 9.98 34.48
CA LYS A 42 -3.44 9.42 34.03
C LYS A 42 -3.59 7.98 33.56
N GLU A 43 -4.36 7.16 34.27
CA GLU A 43 -4.63 5.78 33.85
C GLU A 43 -5.42 5.74 32.52
N ARG A 44 -6.43 6.62 32.37
CA ARG A 44 -7.20 6.74 31.13
C ARG A 44 -6.31 7.15 29.95
N GLN A 45 -5.47 8.17 30.15
CA GLN A 45 -4.53 8.64 29.12
C GLN A 45 -3.52 7.56 28.74
N LEU A 46 -3.01 6.78 29.71
CA LEU A 46 -2.08 5.70 29.43
C LEU A 46 -2.74 4.58 28.62
N LYS A 47 -3.98 4.19 28.97
CA LYS A 47 -4.75 3.19 28.21
C LYS A 47 -5.04 3.66 26.80
N GLU A 48 -5.47 4.90 26.63
CA GLU A 48 -5.77 5.47 25.32
C GLU A 48 -4.50 5.59 24.45
N ALA A 49 -3.38 6.02 25.03
CA ALA A 49 -2.10 6.07 24.32
C ALA A 49 -1.63 4.67 23.90
N ALA A 50 -1.77 3.67 24.78
CA ALA A 50 -1.44 2.29 24.45
C ALA A 50 -2.34 1.70 23.35
N GLU A 51 -3.64 2.00 23.37
CA GLU A 51 -4.57 1.56 22.34
C GLU A 51 -4.28 2.22 20.99
N ARG A 52 -3.99 3.53 20.98
CA ARG A 52 -3.59 4.25 19.75
C ARG A 52 -2.29 3.69 19.18
N ALA A 53 -1.27 3.50 20.01
CA ALA A 53 0.00 2.92 19.58
C ALA A 53 -0.18 1.50 19.00
N ARG A 54 -1.04 0.68 19.61
CA ARG A 54 -1.36 -0.65 19.09
C ARG A 54 -2.07 -0.60 17.73
N LYS A 55 -3.05 0.29 17.56
CA LYS A 55 -3.76 0.45 16.28
C LYS A 55 -2.82 0.92 15.17
N GLU A 56 -1.95 1.89 15.47
CA GLU A 56 -0.97 2.38 14.51
C GLU A 56 0.02 1.28 14.10
N GLN A 57 0.49 0.46 15.05
CA GLN A 57 1.33 -0.70 14.74
C GLN A 57 0.59 -1.72 13.86
N GLU A 58 -0.66 -2.04 14.17
CA GLU A 58 -1.46 -2.98 13.39
C GLU A 58 -1.73 -2.46 11.96
N GLU A 59 -1.96 -1.16 11.79
CA GLU A 59 -2.12 -0.54 10.46
C GLU A 59 -0.82 -0.58 9.65
N ILE A 60 0.32 -0.31 10.28
CA ILE A 60 1.64 -0.39 9.63
C ILE A 60 1.94 -1.85 9.22
N GLU A 61 1.73 -2.81 10.12
CA GLU A 61 1.95 -4.23 9.85
C GLU A 61 1.03 -4.74 8.72
N ARG A 62 -0.25 -4.35 8.72
CA ARG A 62 -1.18 -4.70 7.65
C ARG A 62 -0.74 -4.08 6.32
N ALA A 63 -0.35 -2.81 6.30
CA ALA A 63 0.12 -2.14 5.09
C ALA A 63 1.40 -2.79 4.53
N GLU A 64 2.31 -3.24 5.40
CA GLU A 64 3.51 -3.96 4.99
C GLU A 64 3.18 -5.36 4.45
N GLN A 65 2.28 -6.10 5.09
CA GLN A 65 1.81 -7.40 4.62
C GLN A 65 1.13 -7.27 3.25
N ASP A 66 0.20 -6.35 3.09
CA ASP A 66 -0.48 -6.09 1.81
C ASP A 66 0.52 -5.75 0.70
N ARG A 67 1.56 -4.98 1.02
CA ARG A 67 2.63 -4.66 0.06
C ARG A 67 3.42 -5.90 -0.33
N LEU A 68 3.80 -6.74 0.63
CA LEU A 68 4.55 -7.97 0.38
C LEU A 68 3.73 -8.96 -0.44
N ASP A 69 2.44 -9.13 -0.13
CA ASP A 69 1.54 -10.03 -0.84
C ASP A 69 1.37 -9.61 -2.30
N ARG A 70 1.17 -8.30 -2.56
CA ARG A 70 1.14 -7.76 -3.93
C ARG A 70 2.43 -8.05 -4.70
N ILE A 71 3.59 -7.87 -4.07
CA ILE A 71 4.89 -8.18 -4.70
C ILE A 71 5.01 -9.68 -5.00
N GLN A 72 4.55 -10.55 -4.09
CA GLN A 72 4.60 -11.99 -4.30
C GLN A 72 3.65 -12.45 -5.40
N GLU A 73 2.42 -11.96 -5.41
CA GLU A 73 1.43 -12.25 -6.44
C GLU A 73 1.94 -11.82 -7.81
N LYS A 74 2.51 -10.62 -7.91
CA LYS A 74 3.18 -10.12 -9.11
C LYS A 74 4.27 -11.07 -9.60
N LYS A 75 5.14 -11.55 -8.70
CA LYS A 75 6.19 -12.52 -9.04
C LYS A 75 5.60 -13.85 -9.51
N ARG A 76 4.54 -14.35 -8.87
CA ARG A 76 3.86 -15.59 -9.25
C ARG A 76 3.21 -15.48 -10.63
N ARG A 77 2.47 -14.40 -10.90
CA ARG A 77 1.84 -14.14 -12.20
C ARG A 77 2.89 -14.09 -13.31
N ARG A 78 4.00 -13.38 -13.09
CA ARG A 78 5.12 -13.32 -14.05
C ARG A 78 5.76 -14.67 -14.31
N ALA A 79 5.98 -15.46 -13.26
CA ALA A 79 6.54 -16.81 -13.38
C ALA A 79 5.62 -17.74 -14.17
N MET A 80 4.31 -17.73 -13.88
CA MET A 80 3.32 -18.51 -14.62
C MET A 80 3.25 -18.13 -16.10
N LEU A 81 3.31 -16.83 -16.41
CA LEU A 81 3.39 -16.38 -17.80
C LEU A 81 4.66 -16.90 -18.46
N ALA A 82 5.82 -16.72 -17.82
CA ALA A 82 7.12 -17.17 -18.35
C ALA A 82 7.15 -18.69 -18.63
N GLU A 83 6.52 -19.51 -17.80
CA GLU A 83 6.45 -20.97 -17.96
C GLU A 83 5.61 -21.39 -19.17
N LYS A 84 4.54 -20.65 -19.48
CA LYS A 84 3.66 -20.94 -20.63
C LYS A 84 4.28 -20.59 -21.97
N LEU A 85 5.44 -19.92 -21.99
CA LEU A 85 6.04 -19.49 -23.25
C LEU A 85 6.70 -20.66 -24.00
N PRO A 86 6.48 -20.75 -25.32
CA PRO A 86 7.18 -21.72 -26.14
C PRO A 86 8.69 -21.44 -26.15
N PRO A 87 9.54 -22.48 -26.22
CA PRO A 87 10.99 -22.30 -26.28
C PRO A 87 11.39 -21.51 -27.52
N GLU A 88 12.42 -20.66 -27.39
CA GLU A 88 12.91 -19.85 -28.50
C GLU A 88 13.43 -20.75 -29.64
N PRO A 89 13.03 -20.50 -30.90
CA PRO A 89 13.54 -21.24 -32.02
C PRO A 89 15.05 -20.96 -32.24
N PRO A 90 15.81 -21.98 -32.66
CA PRO A 90 17.22 -21.84 -33.02
C PRO A 90 17.38 -20.97 -34.27
N LEU A 91 18.55 -20.33 -34.39
CA LEU A 91 18.85 -19.41 -35.50
C LEU A 91 18.71 -20.05 -36.90
N SER A 92 18.86 -21.37 -36.97
CA SER A 92 18.80 -22.16 -38.20
C SER A 92 17.38 -22.54 -38.63
N GLU A 93 16.36 -22.29 -37.81
CA GLU A 93 14.97 -22.65 -38.13
C GLU A 93 14.39 -21.66 -39.18
N PRO A 94 13.95 -22.14 -40.35
CA PRO A 94 13.33 -21.28 -41.36
C PRO A 94 11.97 -20.78 -40.87
N GLY A 95 11.61 -19.54 -41.23
CA GLY A 95 10.33 -18.95 -40.83
C GLY A 95 10.28 -18.43 -39.39
N GLN A 96 11.43 -18.31 -38.71
CA GLN A 96 11.51 -17.57 -37.45
C GLN A 96 11.33 -16.05 -37.66
N ALA A 97 10.78 -15.38 -36.65
CA ALA A 97 10.72 -13.94 -36.53
C ALA A 97 11.59 -13.48 -35.35
N LYS A 98 12.48 -12.51 -35.58
CA LYS A 98 13.17 -11.78 -34.51
C LYS A 98 12.35 -10.52 -34.17
N ILE A 99 11.75 -10.52 -32.99
CA ILE A 99 10.90 -9.42 -32.52
C ILE A 99 11.68 -8.59 -31.50
N ASN A 100 11.80 -7.29 -31.78
CA ASN A 100 12.29 -6.28 -30.86
C ASN A 100 11.09 -5.54 -30.27
N VAL A 101 10.97 -5.52 -28.96
CA VAL A 101 9.90 -4.83 -28.24
C VAL A 101 10.51 -3.72 -27.41
N ARG A 102 10.06 -2.49 -27.64
CA ARG A 102 10.35 -1.35 -26.76
C ARG A 102 9.30 -1.31 -25.66
N LEU A 103 9.77 -1.43 -24.43
CA LEU A 103 8.94 -1.33 -23.24
C LEU A 103 8.74 0.14 -22.82
N PRO A 104 7.71 0.43 -22.00
CA PRO A 104 7.40 1.78 -21.53
C PRO A 104 8.47 2.34 -20.57
N ASN A 105 9.22 1.49 -19.87
CA ASN A 105 10.45 1.89 -19.13
C ASN A 105 11.61 2.34 -20.04
N GLY A 106 11.48 2.22 -21.36
CA GLY A 106 12.55 2.49 -22.33
C GLY A 106 13.51 1.31 -22.57
N GLU A 107 13.36 0.20 -21.85
CA GLU A 107 14.09 -1.05 -22.09
C GLU A 107 13.69 -1.64 -23.44
N ARG A 108 14.64 -2.36 -24.05
CA ARG A 108 14.40 -3.09 -25.31
C ARG A 108 14.62 -4.57 -25.08
N MET A 109 13.61 -5.35 -25.44
CA MET A 109 13.67 -6.80 -25.37
C MET A 109 13.71 -7.39 -26.76
N ILE A 110 14.55 -8.40 -26.95
CA ILE A 110 14.68 -9.09 -28.22
C ILE A 110 14.45 -10.57 -27.97
N ARG A 111 13.49 -11.15 -28.68
CA ARG A 111 13.20 -12.58 -28.63
C ARG A 111 12.83 -13.10 -30.01
N ARG A 112 13.18 -14.36 -30.27
CA ARG A 112 12.78 -15.06 -31.49
C ARG A 112 11.52 -15.88 -31.23
N PHE A 113 10.67 -15.93 -32.23
CA PHE A 113 9.42 -16.71 -32.24
C PHE A 113 9.27 -17.43 -33.57
N ARG A 114 8.51 -18.52 -33.63
CA ARG A 114 8.16 -19.16 -34.90
C ARG A 114 7.08 -18.35 -35.59
N GLY A 115 7.08 -18.30 -36.91
CA GLY A 115 5.99 -17.67 -37.67
C GLY A 115 4.62 -18.29 -37.39
N THR A 116 4.58 -19.56 -36.97
CA THR A 116 3.38 -20.31 -36.57
C THR A 116 2.89 -20.00 -35.16
N ASP A 117 3.71 -19.38 -34.31
CA ASP A 117 3.31 -19.00 -32.96
C ASP A 117 2.26 -17.89 -33.01
N LYS A 118 1.35 -17.87 -32.05
CA LYS A 118 0.33 -16.82 -31.90
C LYS A 118 0.91 -15.56 -31.27
N ILE A 119 0.34 -14.39 -31.59
CA ILE A 119 0.70 -13.13 -30.91
C ILE A 119 0.42 -13.22 -29.40
N GLU A 120 -0.52 -14.05 -28.95
CA GLU A 120 -0.74 -14.34 -27.53
C GLU A 120 0.56 -14.74 -26.79
N ALA A 121 1.46 -15.50 -27.42
CA ALA A 121 2.75 -15.85 -26.82
C ALA A 121 3.68 -14.64 -26.64
N LEU A 122 3.56 -13.64 -27.51
CA LEU A 122 4.26 -12.36 -27.40
C LEU A 122 3.68 -11.50 -26.28
N PHE A 123 2.35 -11.44 -26.14
CA PHE A 123 1.71 -10.79 -24.98
C PHE A 123 2.12 -11.44 -23.67
N ALA A 124 2.11 -12.78 -23.59
CA ALA A 124 2.58 -13.50 -22.42
C ALA A 124 4.05 -13.21 -22.11
N PHE A 125 4.91 -13.07 -23.14
CA PHE A 125 6.30 -12.69 -22.97
C PHE A 125 6.46 -11.31 -22.36
N ILE A 126 5.75 -10.33 -22.89
CA ILE A 126 5.79 -8.95 -22.42
C ILE A 126 5.22 -8.87 -21.00
N GLY A 127 4.09 -9.54 -20.72
CA GLY A 127 3.49 -9.61 -19.39
C GLY A 127 4.33 -10.35 -18.34
N SER A 128 5.24 -11.23 -18.75
CA SER A 128 6.21 -11.87 -17.84
C SER A 128 7.30 -10.92 -17.33
N LYS A 129 7.41 -9.73 -17.93
CA LYS A 129 8.49 -8.76 -17.70
C LYS A 129 8.00 -7.59 -16.85
N ASP A 130 8.93 -6.73 -16.47
CA ASP A 130 8.58 -5.52 -15.72
C ASP A 130 8.17 -4.40 -16.68
N LEU A 131 6.88 -4.05 -16.67
CA LEU A 131 6.30 -3.02 -17.54
C LEU A 131 6.21 -1.64 -16.88
N SER A 132 6.70 -1.48 -15.64
CA SER A 132 6.77 -0.20 -14.93
C SER A 132 7.22 0.92 -15.89
N PRO A 133 6.57 2.09 -15.96
CA PRO A 133 5.53 2.59 -15.07
C PRO A 133 4.10 2.14 -15.37
N LEU A 134 3.86 1.22 -16.32
CA LEU A 134 2.49 0.75 -16.61
C LEU A 134 1.79 0.24 -15.35
N SER A 135 0.54 0.66 -15.19
CA SER A 135 -0.37 0.07 -14.21
C SER A 135 -0.53 -1.42 -14.48
N GLU A 136 -0.52 -2.24 -13.43
CA GLU A 136 -0.52 -3.70 -13.52
C GLU A 136 -1.84 -4.28 -14.06
N GLU A 137 -2.88 -3.45 -14.08
CA GLU A 137 -4.21 -3.68 -14.63
C GLU A 137 -4.45 -2.97 -15.95
N ALA A 138 -3.49 -2.14 -16.42
CA ALA A 138 -3.61 -1.49 -17.70
C ALA A 138 -3.48 -2.55 -18.80
N ASP A 139 -4.52 -2.66 -19.61
CA ASP A 139 -4.42 -3.35 -20.88
C ASP A 139 -3.42 -2.59 -21.76
N PHE A 140 -2.52 -3.33 -22.40
CA PHE A 140 -1.54 -2.76 -23.30
C PHE A 140 -1.72 -3.32 -24.69
N ILE A 141 -1.41 -2.48 -25.68
CA ILE A 141 -1.43 -2.84 -27.09
C ILE A 141 -0.02 -2.82 -27.65
N LEU A 142 0.22 -3.66 -28.68
CA LEU A 142 1.49 -3.67 -29.39
C LEU A 142 1.35 -2.89 -30.68
N ALA A 143 2.19 -1.89 -30.87
CA ALA A 143 2.22 -1.07 -32.09
C ALA A 143 3.50 -1.34 -32.88
N SER A 144 3.40 -1.66 -34.17
CA SER A 144 4.58 -1.65 -35.05
C SER A 144 5.01 -0.23 -35.41
N THR A 145 6.31 -0.01 -35.62
CA THR A 145 6.83 1.33 -35.95
C THR A 145 6.59 1.71 -37.41
N PHE A 146 6.82 0.79 -38.36
CA PHE A 146 6.58 1.07 -39.78
C PHE A 146 6.36 -0.21 -40.59
N PRO A 147 5.28 -0.30 -41.40
CA PRO A 147 4.08 0.55 -41.31
C PRO A 147 3.43 0.39 -39.92
N ARG A 148 2.81 1.46 -39.38
CA ARG A 148 2.17 1.42 -38.06
C ARG A 148 0.92 0.56 -38.11
N LYS A 149 0.90 -0.51 -37.31
CA LYS A 149 -0.22 -1.43 -37.11
C LYS A 149 -0.36 -1.69 -35.62
N LEU A 150 -1.60 -1.80 -35.16
CA LEU A 150 -1.93 -2.12 -33.78
C LEU A 150 -2.33 -3.59 -33.68
N TYR A 151 -1.79 -4.27 -32.68
CA TYR A 151 -2.14 -5.63 -32.31
C TYR A 151 -2.75 -5.58 -30.92
N ALA A 152 -4.07 -5.69 -30.86
CA ALA A 152 -4.83 -5.86 -29.61
C ALA A 152 -5.26 -7.32 -29.40
N ASP A 153 -5.49 -8.06 -30.49
CA ASP A 153 -5.87 -9.47 -30.45
C ASP A 153 -4.65 -10.40 -30.62
N GLY A 154 -4.55 -11.39 -29.74
CA GLY A 154 -3.53 -12.43 -29.73
C GLY A 154 -3.82 -13.64 -30.63
N SER A 155 -5.00 -13.71 -31.26
CA SER A 155 -5.49 -14.89 -31.99
C SER A 155 -4.69 -15.24 -33.25
N GLN A 156 -4.18 -14.23 -33.95
CA GLN A 156 -3.42 -14.38 -35.20
C GLN A 156 -1.99 -14.88 -34.97
N THR A 157 -1.41 -15.48 -36.00
CA THR A 157 -0.01 -15.93 -35.96
C THR A 157 0.95 -14.78 -36.30
N ILE A 158 2.20 -14.91 -35.84
CA ILE A 158 3.26 -13.93 -36.09
C ILE A 158 3.52 -13.76 -37.59
N GLN A 159 3.39 -14.83 -38.38
CA GLN A 159 3.47 -14.77 -39.84
C GLN A 159 2.28 -14.02 -40.46
N ALA A 160 1.04 -14.30 -40.04
CA ALA A 160 -0.16 -13.63 -40.54
C ALA A 160 -0.15 -12.12 -40.24
N ALA A 161 0.44 -11.74 -39.11
CA ALA A 161 0.64 -10.35 -38.70
C ALA A 161 1.71 -9.61 -39.52
N GLY A 162 2.53 -10.33 -40.31
CA GLY A 162 3.62 -9.74 -41.09
C GLY A 162 4.83 -9.35 -40.24
N LEU A 163 5.06 -10.05 -39.12
CA LEU A 163 6.19 -9.79 -38.21
C LEU A 163 7.46 -10.61 -38.54
N VAL A 164 7.38 -11.50 -39.53
CA VAL A 164 8.50 -12.29 -40.07
C VAL A 164 9.21 -11.49 -41.18
N PRO A 165 10.56 -11.50 -41.29
CA PRO A 165 11.52 -12.18 -40.40
C PRO A 165 12.00 -11.31 -39.23
N ASN A 166 11.79 -9.99 -39.29
CA ASN A 166 12.18 -9.06 -38.23
C ASN A 166 11.07 -8.03 -38.01
N ALA A 167 10.73 -7.75 -36.77
CA ALA A 167 9.75 -6.72 -36.41
C ALA A 167 10.23 -5.87 -35.23
N SER A 168 9.87 -4.59 -35.25
CA SER A 168 10.02 -3.68 -34.13
C SER A 168 8.65 -3.24 -33.65
N LEU A 169 8.36 -3.54 -32.40
CA LEU A 169 7.12 -3.24 -31.71
C LEU A 169 7.37 -2.31 -30.54
N VAL A 170 6.35 -1.53 -30.19
CA VAL A 170 6.32 -0.65 -29.02
C VAL A 170 5.10 -1.06 -28.20
N VAL A 171 5.28 -1.15 -26.89
CA VAL A 171 4.17 -1.33 -25.94
C VAL A 171 3.57 0.05 -25.69
N GLU A 172 2.29 0.21 -25.99
CA GLU A 172 1.51 1.42 -25.70
C GLU A 172 0.41 1.07 -24.69
N GLU A 173 0.12 1.98 -23.75
CA GLU A 173 -1.02 1.86 -22.84
C GLU A 173 -2.32 2.08 -23.60
N VAL A 174 -3.34 1.29 -23.27
CA VAL A 174 -4.71 1.62 -23.66
C VAL A 174 -5.24 2.57 -22.60
N ASP A 175 -5.21 3.87 -22.91
CA ASP A 175 -5.95 4.86 -22.13
C ASP A 175 -7.45 4.57 -22.36
N ASN A 176 -8.10 3.92 -21.39
CA ASN A 176 -9.56 3.87 -21.32
C ASN A 176 -10.08 5.25 -20.83
N ASP A 177 -9.82 6.30 -21.59
CA ASP A 177 -10.29 7.67 -21.34
C ASP A 177 -11.54 8.02 -22.19
N ASP A 178 -12.24 7.01 -22.72
CA ASP A 178 -13.53 7.17 -23.40
C ASP A 178 -14.66 6.53 -22.57
N GLU A 179 -15.12 7.23 -21.53
CA GLU A 179 -16.55 7.26 -21.21
C GLU A 179 -16.94 8.66 -20.71
N VAL A 180 -17.62 9.37 -21.62
CA VAL A 180 -18.29 10.67 -21.49
C VAL A 180 -19.45 10.65 -20.51
#